data_AF-A0A285UM26-F1
#
_entry.id   AF-A0A285UM26-F1
#
_cell.length_a   1.000
_cell.length_b   1.000
_cell.length_c   1.000
_cell.angle_alpha   90.00
_cell.angle_beta   90.00
_cell.angle_gamma   90.00
#
_symmetry.space_group_name_H-M   'P 1'
#
loop_
_entity.id
_entity.type
_entity.pdbx_description
1 polymer ?
#
loop_
_entity_poly.entity_id
_entity_poly.type
_entity_poly.pdbx_seq_one_letter_code
_entity_poly.pdbx_strand_id
1 'polypeptide(L)'
;MGYYQLFILVSLLILTVIVILLSRILKKNIKPMHGMSIIMFYSMNFGLTIGTLFGGLFQGNLFLSTVVSILSGSIIGLICGSVFGILAALEGIMSGLMGGMMGAMLGEMVSLEQIIPLVRIFLLLSILTIFLFAIFSKRNNLKDTSNKFWVMKPLVIAALITFYFIGGVSYAEKQVNIISEKSHDHNSDKQSSKQQGSKLITIETKNMMYFPSNFDLQLNESVTIILKNQDNIEHDFEVKIPTSNKDQKTSHTHGENENVIHLHAGPKKEQTISFTPTESGLYEFVCTIPGHKESGMIGWISVV
;
A
#
# COMPACT_ATOMS: atom_id res chain seq x y z
N MET A 1 -11.78 -11.83 5.47
CA MET A 1 -11.02 -10.70 6.06
C MET A 1 -9.75 -11.27 6.66
N GLY A 2 -8.57 -10.82 6.22
CA GLY A 2 -7.31 -11.25 6.80
C GLY A 2 -7.07 -10.67 8.20
N TYR A 3 -6.10 -11.23 8.92
CA TYR A 3 -5.73 -10.78 10.28
C TYR A 3 -5.37 -9.28 10.34
N TYR A 4 -4.75 -8.77 9.27
CA TYR A 4 -4.39 -7.35 9.17
C TYR A 4 -5.60 -6.42 9.13
N GLN A 5 -6.62 -6.73 8.30
CA GLN A 5 -7.81 -5.90 8.21
C GLN A 5 -8.59 -5.90 9.53
N LEU A 6 -8.66 -7.06 10.20
CA LEU A 6 -9.27 -7.15 11.53
C LEU A 6 -8.51 -6.29 12.55
N PHE A 7 -7.18 -6.34 12.56
CA PHE A 7 -6.36 -5.51 13.43
C PHE A 7 -6.61 -4.01 13.24
N ILE A 8 -6.68 -3.53 11.99
CA ILE A 8 -6.97 -2.12 11.68
C ILE A 8 -8.36 -1.71 12.19
N LEU A 9 -9.39 -2.54 11.93
CA LEU A 9 -10.76 -2.26 12.38
C LEU A 9 -10.87 -2.23 13.91
N VAL A 10 -10.22 -3.17 14.60
CA VAL A 10 -10.19 -3.20 16.08
C VAL A 10 -9.46 -1.97 16.64
N SER A 11 -8.32 -1.59 16.05
CA SER A 11 -7.56 -0.39 16.46
C SER A 11 -8.38 0.89 16.28
N LEU A 12 -9.07 1.04 15.14
CA LEU A 12 -9.98 2.16 14.90
C LEU A 12 -11.17 2.16 15.88
N LEU A 13 -11.71 1.00 16.21
CA LEU A 13 -12.80 0.88 17.19
C LEU A 13 -12.32 1.28 18.60
N ILE A 14 -11.14 0.84 19.03
CA ILE A 14 -10.57 1.27 20.31
C ILE A 14 -10.35 2.79 20.31
N LEU A 15 -9.79 3.33 19.22
CA LEU A 15 -9.56 4.76 19.09
C LEU A 15 -10.86 5.58 19.10
N THR A 16 -11.93 5.13 18.43
CA THR A 16 -13.25 5.81 18.46
C THR A 16 -13.79 5.88 19.88
N VAL A 17 -13.71 4.77 20.63
CA VAL A 17 -14.12 4.74 22.03
C VAL A 17 -13.32 5.73 22.86
N ILE A 18 -11.99 5.77 22.70
CA ILE A 18 -11.11 6.72 23.40
C ILE A 18 -11.49 8.16 23.06
N VAL A 19 -11.68 8.50 21.78
CA VAL A 19 -12.07 9.84 21.33
C VAL A 19 -13.42 10.24 21.91
N ILE A 20 -14.41 9.34 21.95
CA ILE A 20 -15.72 9.61 22.56
C ILE A 20 -15.59 9.87 24.07
N LEU A 21 -14.81 9.05 24.78
CA LEU A 21 -14.56 9.23 26.21
C LEU A 21 -13.86 10.56 26.51
N LEU A 22 -12.78 10.88 25.79
CA LEU A 22 -12.07 12.16 25.91
C LEU A 22 -12.98 13.35 25.57
N SER A 23 -13.80 13.22 24.52
CA SER A 23 -14.78 14.25 24.15
C SER A 23 -15.75 14.52 25.29
N ARG A 24 -16.28 13.48 25.95
CA ARG A 24 -17.20 13.64 27.08
C ARG A 24 -16.54 14.24 28.31
N ILE A 25 -15.34 13.76 28.67
CA ILE A 25 -14.60 14.22 29.86
C ILE A 25 -14.15 15.67 29.70
N LEU A 26 -13.62 16.03 28.53
CA LEU A 26 -13.00 17.33 28.29
C LEU A 26 -13.94 18.37 27.66
N LYS A 27 -15.19 18.00 27.33
CA LYS A 27 -16.19 18.91 26.73
C LYS A 27 -16.28 20.26 27.45
N LYS A 28 -16.28 20.24 28.79
CA LYS A 28 -16.42 21.47 29.61
C LYS A 28 -15.20 22.39 29.50
N ASN A 29 -14.04 21.85 29.17
CA ASN A 29 -12.77 22.58 29.14
C ASN A 29 -12.41 23.06 27.72
N ILE A 30 -13.17 22.65 26.70
CA ILE A 30 -12.89 22.90 25.28
C ILE A 30 -13.91 23.90 24.73
N LYS A 31 -13.44 24.96 24.09
CA LYS A 31 -14.30 25.92 23.38
C LYS A 31 -15.00 25.23 22.21
N PRO A 32 -16.27 25.58 21.87
CA PRO A 32 -17.01 24.92 20.79
C PRO A 32 -16.26 24.83 19.46
N MET A 33 -15.54 25.90 19.08
CA MET A 33 -14.77 25.95 17.83
C MET A 33 -13.61 24.93 17.79
N HIS A 34 -12.91 24.72 18.91
CA HIS A 34 -11.86 23.70 18.99
C HIS A 34 -12.43 22.28 18.94
N GLY A 35 -13.61 22.07 19.53
CA GLY A 35 -14.34 20.80 19.44
C GLY A 35 -14.66 20.43 18.00
N MET A 36 -15.14 21.40 17.20
CA MET A 36 -15.38 21.20 15.77
C MET A 36 -14.10 20.76 15.02
N SER A 37 -12.98 21.42 15.26
CA SER A 37 -11.71 21.06 14.60
C SER A 37 -11.20 19.66 14.99
N ILE A 38 -11.38 19.24 16.24
CA ILE A 38 -11.00 17.89 16.68
C ILE A 38 -11.85 16.84 15.96
N ILE A 39 -13.17 17.06 15.91
CA ILE A 39 -14.11 16.12 15.28
C ILE A 39 -13.87 16.02 13.78
N MET A 40 -13.68 17.15 13.10
CA MET A 40 -13.34 17.20 11.68
C MET A 40 -12.07 16.41 11.39
N PHE A 41 -11.00 16.64 12.17
CA PHE A 41 -9.73 15.94 11.97
C PHE A 41 -9.87 14.43 12.22
N TYR A 42 -10.60 14.02 13.26
CA TYR A 42 -10.78 12.59 13.53
C TYR A 42 -11.65 11.90 12.48
N SER A 43 -12.82 12.46 12.18
CA SER A 43 -13.80 11.87 11.25
C SER A 43 -13.24 11.74 9.83
N MET A 44 -12.49 12.75 9.37
CA MET A 44 -11.80 12.69 8.09
C MET A 44 -10.76 11.55 8.04
N ASN A 45 -9.91 11.42 9.05
CA ASN A 45 -8.89 10.36 9.07
C ASN A 45 -9.49 8.96 9.26
N PHE A 46 -10.57 8.84 10.05
CA PHE A 46 -11.34 7.61 10.14
C PHE A 46 -11.90 7.22 8.76
N GLY A 47 -12.54 8.16 8.06
CA GLY A 47 -13.06 7.96 6.71
C GLY A 47 -11.97 7.60 5.70
N LEU A 48 -10.81 8.27 5.73
CA LEU A 48 -9.67 7.95 4.86
C LEU A 48 -9.14 6.54 5.12
N THR A 49 -9.02 6.12 6.38
CA THR A 49 -8.50 4.80 6.76
C THR A 49 -9.46 3.68 6.35
N ILE A 50 -10.76 3.85 6.62
CA ILE A 50 -11.78 2.88 6.20
C ILE A 50 -11.92 2.86 4.67
N GLY A 51 -11.93 4.03 4.05
CA GLY A 51 -12.01 4.21 2.61
C GLY A 51 -10.87 3.51 1.87
N THR A 52 -9.63 3.75 2.29
CA THR A 52 -8.48 3.10 1.67
C THR A 52 -8.49 1.59 1.87
N LEU A 53 -8.92 1.12 3.05
CA LEU A 53 -9.04 -0.32 3.33
C LEU A 53 -10.10 -0.98 2.44
N PHE A 54 -11.29 -0.39 2.31
CA PHE A 54 -12.35 -0.94 1.45
C PHE A 54 -12.10 -0.73 -0.04
N GLY A 55 -11.40 0.34 -0.44
CA GLY A 55 -10.92 0.54 -1.81
C GLY A 55 -9.98 -0.57 -2.25
N GLY A 56 -9.10 -1.03 -1.37
CA GLY A 56 -8.26 -2.19 -1.61
C GLY A 56 -9.00 -3.53 -1.58
N LEU A 57 -10.00 -3.69 -0.71
CA LEU A 57 -10.75 -4.94 -0.58
C LEU A 57 -11.74 -5.18 -1.72
N PHE A 58 -12.31 -4.11 -2.28
CA PHE A 58 -13.31 -4.16 -3.34
C PHE A 58 -12.80 -3.55 -4.65
N GLN A 59 -11.51 -3.75 -4.97
CA GLN A 59 -10.93 -3.28 -6.23
C GLN A 59 -11.77 -3.74 -7.43
N GLY A 60 -12.06 -2.81 -8.34
CA GLY A 60 -12.96 -3.03 -9.48
C GLY A 60 -14.43 -2.72 -9.21
N ASN A 61 -14.82 -2.43 -7.96
CA ASN A 61 -16.15 -1.93 -7.61
C ASN A 61 -16.05 -0.67 -6.73
N LEU A 62 -15.60 0.44 -7.34
CA LEU A 62 -15.51 1.76 -6.70
C LEU A 62 -16.81 2.18 -6.00
N PHE A 63 -17.95 1.88 -6.63
CA PHE A 63 -19.25 2.28 -6.11
C PHE A 63 -19.49 1.68 -4.71
N LEU A 64 -19.31 0.37 -4.56
CA LEU A 64 -19.55 -0.30 -3.28
C LEU A 64 -18.54 0.15 -2.22
N SER A 65 -17.26 0.27 -2.58
CA SER A 65 -16.23 0.79 -1.68
C SER A 65 -16.58 2.20 -1.18
N THR A 66 -16.97 3.09 -2.09
CA THR A 66 -17.30 4.48 -1.76
C THR A 66 -18.54 4.57 -0.87
N VAL A 67 -19.59 3.82 -1.17
CA VAL A 67 -20.83 3.83 -0.37
C VAL A 67 -20.58 3.34 1.05
N VAL A 68 -19.89 2.21 1.23
CA VAL A 68 -19.59 1.66 2.57
C VAL A 68 -18.70 2.63 3.37
N SER A 69 -17.74 3.27 2.70
CA SER A 69 -16.80 4.20 3.33
C SER A 69 -17.43 5.53 3.73
N ILE A 70 -18.30 6.08 2.89
CA ILE A 70 -19.07 7.28 3.21
C ILE A 70 -20.02 7.02 4.39
N LEU A 71 -20.73 5.88 4.38
CA LEU A 71 -21.68 5.56 5.45
C LEU A 71 -20.98 5.38 6.79
N SER A 72 -19.89 4.60 6.82
CA SER A 72 -19.12 4.38 8.05
C SER A 72 -18.48 5.67 8.56
N GLY A 73 -17.86 6.48 7.70
CA GLY A 73 -17.29 7.79 8.07
C GLY A 73 -18.34 8.76 8.60
N SER A 74 -19.51 8.84 7.94
CA SER A 74 -20.60 9.74 8.34
C SER A 74 -21.19 9.36 9.70
N ILE A 75 -21.39 8.05 9.94
CA ILE A 75 -21.92 7.54 11.21
C ILE A 75 -20.97 7.87 12.36
N ILE A 76 -19.67 7.62 12.19
CA ILE A 76 -18.67 7.93 13.22
C ILE A 76 -18.55 9.44 13.45
N GLY A 77 -18.55 10.24 12.38
CA GLY A 77 -18.57 11.70 12.47
C GLY A 77 -19.76 12.24 13.27
N LEU A 78 -20.96 11.70 13.02
CA LEU A 78 -22.17 12.04 13.76
C LEU A 78 -22.05 11.65 15.25
N ILE A 79 -21.62 10.43 15.55
CA ILE A 79 -21.51 9.93 16.92
C ILE A 79 -20.51 10.77 17.72
N CYS A 80 -19.30 10.98 17.18
CA CYS A 80 -18.27 11.77 17.87
C CYS A 80 -18.67 13.26 17.97
N GLY A 81 -19.22 13.84 16.90
CA GLY A 81 -19.61 15.25 16.85
C GLY A 81 -20.79 15.60 17.76
N SER A 82 -21.73 14.68 17.95
CA SER A 82 -22.91 14.87 18.82
C SER A 82 -22.55 15.26 20.25
N VAL A 83 -21.35 14.87 20.73
CA VAL A 83 -20.87 15.22 22.07
C VAL A 83 -20.67 16.72 22.21
N PHE A 84 -20.19 17.43 21.18
CA PHE A 84 -19.89 18.86 21.23
C PHE A 84 -21.05 19.77 20.79
N GLY A 85 -22.06 19.22 20.12
CA GLY A 85 -23.29 19.92 19.72
C GLY A 85 -23.63 19.73 18.23
N ILE A 86 -24.70 20.37 17.78
CA ILE A 86 -25.25 20.17 16.43
C ILE A 86 -24.28 20.58 15.32
N LEU A 87 -23.58 21.71 15.49
CA LEU A 87 -22.61 22.21 14.51
C LEU A 87 -21.41 21.27 14.36
N ALA A 88 -20.92 20.71 15.48
CA ALA A 88 -19.83 19.73 15.46
C ALA A 88 -20.27 18.38 14.86
N ALA A 89 -21.54 17.98 15.05
CA ALA A 89 -22.10 16.81 14.38
C ALA A 89 -22.16 16.98 12.86
N LEU A 90 -22.58 18.16 12.38
CA LEU A 90 -22.60 18.47 10.94
C LEU A 90 -21.18 18.46 10.34
N GLU A 91 -20.21 19.10 11.00
CA GLU A 91 -18.79 19.04 10.60
C GLU A 91 -18.27 17.60 10.57
N GLY A 92 -18.62 16.79 11.58
CA GLY A 92 -18.27 15.38 11.63
C GLY A 92 -18.81 14.57 10.45
N ILE A 93 -20.09 14.76 10.10
CA ILE A 93 -20.71 14.07 8.95
C ILE A 93 -20.01 14.49 7.65
N MET A 94 -19.85 15.79 7.41
CA MET A 94 -19.28 16.31 6.16
C MET A 94 -17.83 15.86 5.98
N SER A 95 -17.02 15.93 7.05
CA SER A 95 -15.62 15.49 7.02
C SER A 95 -15.49 13.98 6.88
N GLY A 96 -16.37 13.20 7.52
CA GLY A 96 -16.41 11.74 7.39
C GLY A 96 -16.80 11.29 5.99
N LEU A 97 -17.77 11.96 5.37
CA LEU A 97 -18.16 11.75 3.98
C LEU A 97 -17.00 12.06 3.02
N MET A 98 -16.36 13.22 3.17
CA MET A 98 -15.24 13.63 2.32
C MET A 98 -14.04 12.70 2.47
N GLY A 99 -13.70 12.32 3.70
CA GLY A 99 -12.63 11.37 4.00
C GLY A 99 -12.93 9.98 3.45
N GLY A 100 -14.16 9.48 3.61
CA GLY A 100 -14.59 8.18 3.09
C GLY A 100 -14.51 8.09 1.56
N MET A 101 -14.95 9.14 0.87
CA MET A 101 -14.88 9.21 -0.60
C MET A 101 -13.44 9.27 -1.10
N MET A 102 -12.62 10.19 -0.57
CA MET A 102 -11.20 10.27 -0.97
C MET A 102 -10.45 8.98 -0.63
N GLY A 103 -10.74 8.36 0.51
CA GLY A 103 -10.13 7.11 0.92
C GLY A 103 -10.45 5.97 -0.05
N ALA A 104 -11.72 5.81 -0.44
CA ALA A 104 -12.14 4.77 -1.39
C ALA A 104 -11.45 4.92 -2.75
N MET A 105 -11.39 6.15 -3.27
CA MET A 105 -10.70 6.47 -4.52
C MET A 105 -9.19 6.18 -4.43
N LEU A 106 -8.54 6.58 -3.33
CA LEU A 106 -7.13 6.27 -3.09
C LEU A 106 -6.87 4.77 -2.98
N GLY A 107 -7.75 4.02 -2.30
CA GLY A 107 -7.59 2.57 -2.14
C GLY A 107 -7.77 1.79 -3.44
N GLU A 108 -8.59 2.29 -4.37
CA GLU A 108 -8.76 1.64 -5.68
C GLU A 108 -7.61 1.94 -6.64
N MET A 109 -7.07 3.16 -6.60
CA MET A 109 -6.00 3.59 -7.50
C MET A 109 -4.60 3.07 -7.13
N VAL A 110 -4.40 2.65 -5.89
CA VAL A 110 -3.08 2.27 -5.35
C VAL A 110 -2.91 0.75 -5.36
N SER A 111 -1.69 0.27 -5.61
CA SER A 111 -1.39 -1.17 -5.63
C SER A 111 -1.57 -1.81 -4.24
N LEU A 112 -1.94 -3.09 -4.19
CA LEU A 112 -2.25 -3.80 -2.93
C LEU A 112 -1.10 -3.74 -1.90
N GLU A 113 0.15 -3.70 -2.38
CA GLU A 113 1.33 -3.57 -1.53
C GLU A 113 1.46 -2.19 -0.91
N GLN A 114 1.10 -1.14 -1.65
CA GLN A 114 1.17 0.26 -1.23
C GLN A 114 -0.04 0.68 -0.36
N ILE A 115 -1.14 -0.07 -0.38
CA ILE A 115 -2.30 0.17 0.49
C ILE A 115 -1.94 -0.03 1.97
N ILE A 116 -1.14 -1.05 2.29
CA ILE A 116 -0.75 -1.35 3.68
C ILE A 116 0.02 -0.19 4.34
N PRO A 117 1.09 0.38 3.75
CA PRO A 117 1.76 1.55 4.31
C PRO A 117 0.85 2.79 4.31
N LEU A 118 -0.02 2.97 3.31
CA LEU A 118 -0.95 4.10 3.27
C LEU A 118 -1.98 4.07 4.41
N VAL A 119 -2.61 2.91 4.66
CA VAL A 119 -3.54 2.70 5.78
C VAL A 119 -2.83 2.90 7.12
N ARG A 120 -1.56 2.47 7.26
CA ARG A 120 -0.76 2.72 8.46
C ARG A 120 -0.53 4.22 8.70
N ILE A 121 -0.26 5.00 7.66
CA ILE A 121 -0.12 6.45 7.76
C ILE A 121 -1.43 7.08 8.24
N PHE A 122 -2.57 6.74 7.63
CA PHE A 122 -3.87 7.30 8.05
C PHE A 122 -4.28 6.87 9.47
N LEU A 123 -3.96 5.65 9.88
CA LEU A 123 -4.16 5.21 11.26
C LEU A 123 -3.30 6.03 12.23
N LEU A 124 -2.04 6.28 11.89
CA LEU A 124 -1.16 7.14 12.69
C LEU A 124 -1.71 8.56 12.80
N LEU A 125 -2.14 9.17 11.69
CA LEU A 125 -2.79 10.48 11.70
C LEU A 125 -4.05 10.47 12.57
N SER A 126 -4.82 9.38 12.54
CA SER A 126 -5.99 9.21 13.40
C SER A 126 -5.60 9.21 14.88
N ILE A 127 -4.50 8.57 15.28
CA ILE A 127 -4.00 8.58 16.67
C ILE A 127 -3.62 10.02 17.10
N LEU A 128 -3.18 10.87 16.17
CA LEU A 128 -2.79 12.25 16.50
C LEU A 128 -3.95 13.10 17.06
N THR A 129 -5.19 12.66 16.86
CA THR A 129 -6.38 13.28 17.45
C THR A 129 -6.33 13.36 18.97
N ILE A 130 -5.73 12.37 19.63
CA ILE A 130 -5.56 12.35 21.09
C ILE A 130 -4.70 13.55 21.55
N PHE A 131 -3.68 13.93 20.77
CA PHE A 131 -2.85 15.07 21.12
C PHE A 131 -3.58 16.41 20.93
N LEU A 132 -4.51 16.51 19.98
CA LEU A 132 -5.34 17.71 19.81
C LEU A 132 -6.20 17.99 21.05
N PHE A 133 -6.71 16.95 21.72
CA PHE A 133 -7.39 17.10 23.01
C PHE A 133 -6.47 17.68 24.09
N ALA A 134 -5.23 17.17 24.18
CA ALA A 134 -4.25 17.67 25.16
C ALA A 134 -3.88 19.14 24.93
N ILE A 135 -3.74 19.55 23.66
CA ILE A 135 -3.43 20.93 23.27
C ILE A 135 -4.61 21.86 23.61
N PHE A 136 -5.83 21.50 23.20
CA PHE A 136 -6.98 22.39 23.32
C PHE A 136 -7.61 22.43 24.71
N SER A 137 -7.44 21.38 25.54
CA SER A 137 -7.96 21.38 26.92
C SER A 137 -7.18 22.27 27.89
N LYS A 138 -5.90 22.60 27.62
CA LYS A 138 -5.03 23.29 28.59
C LYS A 138 -5.01 24.83 28.42
N ARG A 139 -5.47 25.35 27.28
CA ARG A 139 -5.48 26.80 26.94
C ARG A 139 -6.58 27.61 27.67
N ASN A 140 -7.20 27.07 28.73
CA ASN A 140 -8.19 27.80 29.52
C ASN A 140 -7.63 28.34 30.87
N ASN A 141 -6.40 27.97 31.24
CA ASN A 141 -5.76 28.40 32.48
C ASN A 141 -4.58 29.35 32.17
N LEU A 142 -4.91 30.58 31.77
CA LEU A 142 -3.92 31.62 31.41
C LEU A 142 -3.34 32.28 32.67
N LYS A 143 -2.37 31.61 33.28
CA LYS A 143 -1.21 32.22 33.95
C LYS A 143 -0.02 31.28 33.80
N ASP A 144 0.47 31.09 32.58
CA ASP A 144 1.91 31.00 32.42
C ASP A 144 2.35 31.25 30.99
N THR A 145 3.51 31.86 30.92
CA THR A 145 4.16 32.54 29.82
C THR A 145 4.53 31.61 28.65
N SER A 146 4.45 32.18 27.45
CA SER A 146 5.25 31.86 26.25
C SER A 146 6.15 30.62 26.33
N ASN A 147 5.62 29.42 26.04
CA ASN A 147 6.47 28.28 25.77
C ASN A 147 6.01 27.51 24.52
N LYS A 148 6.37 28.07 23.36
CA LYS A 148 6.21 27.47 22.02
C LYS A 148 6.79 26.05 21.95
N PHE A 149 7.72 25.71 22.86
CA PHE A 149 8.36 24.41 23.00
C PHE A 149 7.45 23.29 23.51
N TRP A 150 6.31 23.59 24.16
CA TRP A 150 5.41 22.56 24.68
C TRP A 150 4.49 21.96 23.61
N VAL A 151 4.04 22.77 22.64
CA VAL A 151 3.27 22.30 21.47
C VAL A 151 4.14 21.42 20.56
N MET A 152 5.47 21.58 20.60
CA MET A 152 6.40 20.72 19.86
C MET A 152 6.49 19.30 20.42
N LYS A 153 6.20 19.05 21.71
CA LYS A 153 6.29 17.71 22.31
C LYS A 153 5.37 16.67 21.65
N PRO A 154 4.06 16.91 21.48
CA PRO A 154 3.20 15.97 20.76
C PRO A 154 3.58 15.84 19.28
N LEU A 155 4.08 16.91 18.65
CA LEU A 155 4.52 16.89 17.25
C LEU A 155 5.81 16.09 17.04
N VAL A 156 6.74 16.16 17.99
CA VAL A 156 7.97 15.36 18.01
C VAL A 156 7.66 13.89 18.30
N ILE A 157 6.72 13.59 19.20
CA ILE A 157 6.26 12.21 19.44
C ILE A 157 5.58 11.66 18.18
N ALA A 158 4.72 12.46 17.52
CA ALA A 158 4.13 12.10 16.24
C ALA A 158 5.20 11.80 15.18
N ALA A 159 6.21 12.67 15.04
CA ALA A 159 7.30 12.49 14.10
C ALA A 159 8.16 11.24 14.42
N LEU A 160 8.40 10.95 15.69
CA LEU A 160 9.13 9.75 16.12
C LEU A 160 8.32 8.47 15.87
N ILE A 161 7.01 8.49 16.08
CA ILE A 161 6.13 7.36 15.75
C ILE A 161 6.09 7.16 14.23
N THR A 162 6.01 8.24 13.44
CA THR A 162 6.09 8.17 11.97
C THR A 162 7.43 7.60 11.53
N PHE A 163 8.55 8.06 12.10
CA PHE A 163 9.87 7.53 11.82
C PHE A 163 10.01 6.06 12.22
N TYR A 164 9.44 5.66 13.35
CA TYR A 164 9.43 4.27 13.80
C TYR A 164 8.56 3.37 12.91
N PHE A 165 7.40 3.85 12.46
CA PHE A 165 6.52 3.06 11.58
C PHE A 165 7.04 2.98 10.14
N ILE A 166 7.62 4.04 9.58
CA ILE A 166 8.21 4.02 8.24
C ILE A 166 9.57 3.31 8.26
N GLY A 167 10.46 3.70 9.18
CA GLY A 167 11.83 3.17 9.26
C GLY A 167 11.92 1.80 9.93
N GLY A 168 11.17 1.57 11.00
CA GLY A 168 11.22 0.33 11.77
C GLY A 168 10.59 -0.85 11.04
N VAL A 169 9.50 -0.65 10.31
CA VAL A 169 8.87 -1.72 9.51
C VAL A 169 9.74 -2.06 8.30
N SER A 170 10.28 -1.06 7.59
CA SER A 170 11.18 -1.30 6.44
C SER A 170 12.48 -2.01 6.87
N TYR A 171 13.00 -1.68 8.06
CA TYR A 171 14.16 -2.36 8.64
C TYR A 171 13.84 -3.80 9.12
N ALA A 172 12.65 -4.02 9.69
CA ALA A 172 12.19 -5.35 10.10
C ALA A 172 11.93 -6.27 8.89
N GLU A 173 11.31 -5.78 7.82
CA GLU A 173 11.13 -6.53 6.56
C GLU A 173 12.47 -6.87 5.91
N LYS A 174 13.47 -5.97 6.01
CA LYS A 174 14.83 -6.24 5.55
C LYS A 174 15.52 -7.33 6.39
N GLN A 175 15.33 -7.35 7.71
CA GLN A 175 15.87 -8.42 8.57
C GLN A 175 15.17 -9.77 8.41
N VAL A 176 13.85 -9.80 8.24
CA VAL A 176 13.10 -11.04 7.99
C VAL A 176 13.51 -11.68 6.66
N ASN A 177 13.74 -10.87 5.62
CA ASN A 177 14.31 -11.37 4.36
C ASN A 177 15.75 -11.90 4.53
N ILE A 178 16.60 -11.22 5.32
CA ILE A 178 17.96 -11.69 5.62
C ILE A 178 17.96 -13.01 6.44
N ILE A 179 16.98 -13.21 7.32
CA ILE A 179 16.84 -14.44 8.12
C ILE A 179 16.29 -15.58 7.26
N SER A 180 15.34 -15.33 6.34
CA SER A 180 14.86 -16.33 5.38
C SER A 180 15.93 -16.78 4.39
N GLU A 181 16.84 -15.88 3.97
CA GLU A 181 18.02 -16.26 3.17
C GLU A 181 19.03 -17.12 3.95
N LYS A 182 19.10 -16.96 5.28
CA LYS A 182 20.04 -17.70 6.14
C LYS A 182 19.57 -19.09 6.58
N SER A 183 18.29 -19.42 6.39
CA SER A 183 17.70 -20.71 6.80
C SER A 183 17.71 -21.80 5.72
N HIS A 184 18.20 -21.50 4.51
CA HIS A 184 18.43 -22.50 3.47
C HIS A 184 19.92 -22.72 3.24
N ASP A 185 20.60 -23.24 4.27
CA ASP A 185 21.94 -23.80 4.09
C ASP A 185 21.97 -25.18 4.76
N HIS A 186 21.67 -26.22 3.97
CA HIS A 186 22.30 -27.53 4.08
C HIS A 186 21.99 -28.44 2.88
N ASN A 187 23.06 -28.73 2.14
CA ASN A 187 23.42 -29.99 1.49
C ASN A 187 22.35 -30.78 0.72
N SER A 188 22.51 -30.81 -0.60
CA SER A 188 22.54 -32.08 -1.33
C SER A 188 23.31 -31.94 -2.64
N ASP A 189 24.45 -32.60 -2.67
CA ASP A 189 25.08 -33.31 -3.78
C ASP A 189 25.20 -32.72 -5.18
N LYS A 190 26.44 -32.86 -5.66
CA LYS A 190 26.78 -32.91 -7.08
C LYS A 190 25.82 -33.81 -7.84
N GLN A 191 25.10 -33.23 -8.78
CA GLN A 191 24.86 -33.88 -10.06
C GLN A 191 25.08 -32.88 -11.19
N SER A 192 26.25 -33.01 -11.79
CA SER A 192 26.51 -32.56 -13.15
C SER A 192 25.58 -33.33 -14.08
N SER A 193 24.49 -32.70 -14.50
CA SER A 193 23.73 -33.09 -15.67
C SER A 193 24.01 -32.08 -16.77
N LYS A 194 24.86 -32.49 -17.73
CA LYS A 194 24.87 -31.90 -19.08
C LYS A 194 23.46 -32.01 -19.66
N GLN A 195 22.85 -30.88 -20.02
CA GLN A 195 21.87 -30.72 -21.11
C GLN A 195 21.54 -29.21 -21.21
N GLN A 196 22.24 -28.48 -22.09
CA GLN A 196 21.82 -28.11 -23.44
C GLN A 196 21.32 -26.65 -23.40
N GLY A 197 22.05 -25.75 -24.06
CA GLY A 197 22.10 -24.33 -23.72
C GLY A 197 20.74 -23.64 -23.69
N SER A 198 20.30 -23.18 -22.50
CA SER A 198 19.17 -22.27 -22.41
C SER A 198 19.59 -20.92 -22.97
N LYS A 199 18.84 -20.39 -23.94
CA LYS A 199 19.07 -19.04 -24.47
C LYS A 199 18.79 -18.02 -23.36
N LEU A 200 19.81 -17.25 -22.98
CA LEU A 200 19.73 -16.22 -21.94
C LEU A 200 19.37 -14.89 -22.58
N ILE A 201 18.27 -14.26 -22.13
CA ILE A 201 17.85 -12.93 -22.59
C ILE A 201 17.77 -11.98 -21.40
N THR A 202 18.54 -10.90 -21.46
CA THR A 202 18.51 -9.84 -20.46
C THR A 202 17.73 -8.66 -21.00
N ILE A 203 16.70 -8.25 -20.27
CA ILE A 203 15.85 -7.09 -20.55
C ILE A 203 16.14 -6.05 -19.48
N GLU A 204 16.65 -4.90 -19.87
CA GLU A 204 16.92 -3.77 -18.99
C GLU A 204 15.79 -2.74 -19.06
N THR A 205 15.33 -2.22 -17.92
CA THR A 205 14.43 -1.06 -17.91
C THR A 205 15.25 0.21 -17.68
N LYS A 206 15.12 1.19 -18.58
CA LYS A 206 15.77 2.49 -18.44
C LYS A 206 14.86 3.57 -18.98
N ASN A 207 14.65 4.63 -18.22
CA ASN A 207 13.82 5.77 -18.59
C ASN A 207 12.42 5.34 -19.08
N MET A 208 11.73 4.43 -18.38
CA MET A 208 10.37 3.97 -18.76
C MET A 208 10.31 3.21 -20.09
N MET A 209 11.38 2.53 -20.49
CA MET A 209 11.44 1.74 -21.72
C MET A 209 12.18 0.42 -21.47
N TYR A 210 11.78 -0.62 -22.21
CA TYR A 210 12.49 -1.89 -22.24
C TYR A 210 13.61 -1.88 -23.27
N PHE A 211 14.76 -2.45 -22.90
CA PHE A 211 15.91 -2.64 -23.76
C PHE A 211 16.42 -4.09 -23.66
N PRO A 212 16.29 -4.90 -24.73
CA PRO A 212 15.60 -4.61 -25.99
C PRO A 212 14.07 -4.55 -25.81
N SER A 213 13.40 -3.76 -26.65
CA SER A 213 11.94 -3.73 -26.72
C SER A 213 11.36 -4.81 -27.63
N ASN A 214 12.17 -5.40 -28.51
CA ASN A 214 11.76 -6.50 -29.38
C ASN A 214 12.87 -7.56 -29.46
N PHE A 215 12.51 -8.84 -29.39
CA PHE A 215 13.45 -9.94 -29.55
C PHE A 215 12.75 -11.24 -29.98
N ASP A 216 13.55 -12.17 -30.52
CA ASP A 216 13.05 -13.43 -31.08
C ASP A 216 13.39 -14.63 -30.19
N LEU A 217 12.41 -15.50 -29.99
CA LEU A 217 12.54 -16.81 -29.34
C LEU A 217 12.32 -17.92 -30.35
N GLN A 218 12.96 -19.07 -30.14
CA GLN A 218 12.70 -20.27 -30.94
C GLN A 218 11.62 -21.12 -30.27
N LEU A 219 10.73 -21.67 -31.10
CA LEU A 219 9.72 -22.62 -30.66
C LEU A 219 10.34 -23.85 -29.97
N ASN A 220 9.80 -24.27 -28.83
CA ASN A 220 10.23 -25.45 -28.06
C ASN A 220 11.68 -25.40 -27.53
N GLU A 221 12.33 -24.23 -27.51
CA GLU A 221 13.65 -24.05 -26.88
C GLU A 221 13.50 -23.47 -25.47
N SER A 222 14.25 -23.99 -24.49
CA SER A 222 14.24 -23.44 -23.13
C SER A 222 14.92 -22.08 -23.11
N VAL A 223 14.21 -21.07 -22.62
CA VAL A 223 14.68 -19.69 -22.53
C VAL A 223 14.68 -19.24 -21.08
N THR A 224 15.69 -18.45 -20.71
CA THR A 224 15.77 -17.78 -19.42
C THR A 224 15.74 -16.27 -19.63
N ILE A 225 14.70 -15.60 -19.12
CA ILE A 225 14.58 -14.14 -19.16
C ILE A 225 15.04 -13.57 -17.82
N ILE A 226 15.93 -12.57 -17.88
CA ILE A 226 16.35 -11.74 -16.75
C ILE A 226 15.77 -10.33 -16.97
N LEU A 227 14.87 -9.89 -16.09
CA LEU A 227 14.43 -8.50 -16.02
C LEU A 227 15.34 -7.74 -15.05
N LYS A 228 16.08 -6.76 -15.54
CA LYS A 228 16.99 -5.92 -14.75
C LYS A 228 16.48 -4.49 -14.71
N ASN A 229 16.04 -4.05 -13.55
CA ASN A 229 15.52 -2.70 -13.38
C ASN A 229 16.65 -1.69 -13.14
N GLN A 230 16.94 -0.82 -14.12
CA GLN A 230 17.92 0.26 -13.95
C GLN A 230 17.29 1.59 -13.52
N ASP A 231 15.98 1.67 -13.40
CA ASP A 231 15.26 2.86 -12.98
C ASP A 231 15.16 2.96 -11.45
N ASN A 232 14.71 4.12 -10.97
CA ASN A 232 14.49 4.39 -9.55
C ASN A 232 13.05 4.08 -9.09
N ILE A 233 12.24 3.55 -10.00
CA ILE A 233 10.85 3.13 -9.76
C ILE A 233 10.71 1.65 -10.12
N GLU A 234 9.69 1.00 -9.59
CA GLU A 234 9.43 -0.43 -9.83
C GLU A 234 8.92 -0.68 -11.24
N HIS A 235 9.24 -1.86 -11.77
CA HIS A 235 8.79 -2.33 -13.07
C HIS A 235 8.44 -3.80 -13.00
N ASP A 236 7.34 -4.18 -13.63
CA ASP A 236 7.01 -5.56 -13.91
C ASP A 236 7.20 -5.87 -15.39
N PHE A 237 7.15 -7.14 -15.75
CA PHE A 237 7.12 -7.64 -17.11
C PHE A 237 6.06 -8.72 -17.14
N GLU A 238 4.96 -8.45 -17.84
CA GLU A 238 3.90 -9.42 -18.07
C GLU A 238 3.79 -9.76 -19.55
N VAL A 239 3.79 -11.05 -19.88
CA VAL A 239 3.52 -11.56 -21.22
C VAL A 239 2.59 -12.75 -21.17
N LYS A 240 1.60 -12.76 -22.07
CA LYS A 240 0.67 -13.87 -22.25
C LYS A 240 1.15 -14.74 -23.39
N ILE A 241 1.91 -15.79 -23.06
CA ILE A 241 2.55 -16.69 -24.02
C ILE A 241 2.32 -18.14 -23.56
N PRO A 242 1.92 -19.06 -24.45
CA PRO A 242 1.78 -20.48 -24.13
C PRO A 242 3.13 -21.11 -23.78
N THR A 243 3.27 -21.68 -22.58
CA THR A 243 4.54 -22.22 -22.08
C THR A 243 4.45 -23.64 -21.53
N SER A 244 5.59 -24.35 -21.58
CA SER A 244 5.82 -25.61 -20.89
C SER A 244 6.99 -25.46 -19.89
N ASN A 245 6.96 -26.25 -18.80
CA ASN A 245 7.98 -26.29 -17.74
C ASN A 245 8.37 -24.90 -17.18
N LYS A 246 7.43 -24.24 -16.53
CA LYS A 246 7.67 -22.95 -15.88
C LYS A 246 8.35 -23.16 -14.51
N ASP A 247 9.66 -22.96 -14.45
CA ASP A 247 10.40 -22.96 -13.18
C ASP A 247 10.17 -21.63 -12.44
N GLN A 248 9.05 -21.54 -11.71
CA GLN A 248 8.77 -20.40 -10.84
C GLN A 248 9.60 -20.50 -9.55
N LYS A 249 10.76 -19.82 -9.52
CA LYS A 249 11.45 -19.43 -8.28
C LYS A 249 10.95 -18.09 -7.76
N THR A 250 9.63 -17.92 -7.65
CA THR A 250 9.04 -16.66 -7.16
C THR A 250 7.99 -16.97 -6.10
N SER A 251 8.34 -16.65 -4.86
CA SER A 251 7.44 -16.70 -3.72
C SER A 251 6.23 -15.80 -3.97
N HIS A 252 5.04 -16.40 -3.86
CA HIS A 252 3.71 -15.78 -3.84
C HIS A 252 3.12 -15.36 -5.21
N THR A 253 2.39 -16.27 -5.84
CA THR A 253 1.27 -15.92 -6.73
C THR A 253 0.19 -16.98 -6.62
N HIS A 254 -0.99 -16.58 -6.16
CA HIS A 254 -2.22 -17.36 -6.29
C HIS A 254 -2.79 -17.09 -7.68
N GLY A 255 -2.92 -18.12 -8.52
CA GLY A 255 -3.60 -18.03 -9.81
C GLY A 255 -2.89 -18.85 -10.89
N GLU A 256 -3.29 -20.11 -11.02
CA GLU A 256 -2.94 -21.00 -12.14
C GLU A 256 -3.53 -20.43 -13.44
N ASN A 257 -2.76 -19.63 -14.16
CA ASN A 257 -2.90 -19.50 -15.60
C ASN A 257 -1.56 -19.93 -16.21
N GLU A 258 -1.54 -21.12 -16.82
CA GLU A 258 -0.34 -21.75 -17.43
C GLU A 258 0.32 -20.88 -18.53
N ASN A 259 -0.39 -19.85 -19.00
CA ASN A 259 0.00 -19.02 -20.15
C ASN A 259 0.39 -17.58 -19.79
N VAL A 260 0.60 -17.24 -18.52
CA VAL A 260 1.01 -15.88 -18.11
C VAL A 260 2.36 -15.91 -17.41
N ILE A 261 3.32 -15.20 -17.96
CA ILE A 261 4.63 -14.95 -17.33
C ILE A 261 4.57 -13.57 -16.70
N HIS A 262 4.92 -13.48 -15.42
CA HIS A 262 4.96 -12.22 -14.69
C HIS A 262 6.26 -12.14 -13.88
N LEU A 263 7.08 -11.12 -14.12
CA LEU A 263 8.27 -10.78 -13.35
C LEU A 263 8.05 -9.42 -12.69
N HIS A 264 8.53 -9.22 -11.46
CA HIS A 264 8.45 -7.95 -10.75
C HIS A 264 9.82 -7.53 -10.21
N ALA A 265 10.43 -6.50 -10.79
CA ALA A 265 11.71 -5.97 -10.36
C ALA A 265 11.52 -4.62 -9.67
N GLY A 266 11.75 -4.58 -8.35
CA GLY A 266 11.87 -3.33 -7.61
C GLY A 266 13.06 -2.47 -8.09
N PRO A 267 13.19 -1.20 -7.63
CA PRO A 267 14.24 -0.29 -8.07
C PRO A 267 15.64 -0.88 -7.89
N LYS A 268 16.47 -0.84 -8.94
CA LYS A 268 17.84 -1.39 -8.95
C LYS A 268 17.94 -2.89 -8.65
N LYS A 269 16.86 -3.66 -8.78
CA LYS A 269 16.84 -5.13 -8.59
C LYS A 269 16.68 -5.85 -9.92
N GLU A 270 16.85 -7.17 -9.88
CA GLU A 270 16.62 -8.06 -11.02
C GLU A 270 15.77 -9.27 -10.62
N GLN A 271 15.07 -9.85 -11.58
CA GLN A 271 14.31 -11.09 -11.42
C GLN A 271 14.47 -11.97 -12.67
N THR A 272 14.44 -13.28 -12.47
CA THR A 272 14.66 -14.27 -13.54
C THR A 272 13.53 -15.28 -13.60
N ILE A 273 13.19 -15.73 -14.81
CA ILE A 273 12.29 -16.86 -15.05
C ILE A 273 12.79 -17.71 -16.22
N SER A 274 12.60 -19.02 -16.13
CA SER A 274 12.88 -19.96 -17.20
C SER A 274 11.59 -20.62 -17.67
N PHE A 275 11.41 -20.71 -18.98
CA PHE A 275 10.23 -21.30 -19.61
C PHE A 275 10.56 -21.76 -21.03
N THR A 276 9.69 -22.60 -21.60
CA THR A 276 9.78 -23.03 -23.01
C THR A 276 8.51 -22.60 -23.74
N PRO A 277 8.59 -21.73 -24.78
CA PRO A 277 7.42 -21.33 -25.57
C PRO A 277 6.95 -22.48 -26.46
N THR A 278 5.65 -22.71 -26.53
CA THR A 278 5.05 -23.88 -27.21
C THR A 278 4.26 -23.54 -28.48
N GLU A 279 4.00 -22.25 -28.73
CA GLU A 279 3.29 -21.78 -29.92
C GLU A 279 4.01 -20.61 -30.59
N SER A 280 4.15 -20.68 -31.91
CA SER A 280 4.70 -19.60 -32.73
C SER A 280 3.71 -18.44 -32.81
N GLY A 281 4.19 -17.20 -32.72
CA GLY A 281 3.32 -16.03 -32.70
C GLY A 281 4.04 -14.77 -32.26
N LEU A 282 3.31 -13.65 -32.34
CA LEU A 282 3.77 -12.36 -31.85
C LEU A 282 3.06 -12.06 -30.53
N TYR A 283 3.84 -11.92 -29.45
CA TYR A 283 3.32 -11.73 -28.10
C TYR A 283 3.73 -10.35 -27.57
N GLU A 284 2.75 -9.55 -27.16
CA GLU A 284 2.98 -8.26 -26.49
C GLU A 284 3.37 -8.51 -25.04
N PHE A 285 4.46 -7.88 -24.60
CA PHE A 285 4.80 -7.80 -23.18
C PHE A 285 4.74 -6.36 -22.69
N VAL A 286 4.21 -6.17 -21.49
CA VAL A 286 3.90 -4.83 -20.96
C VAL A 286 4.25 -4.73 -19.49
N CYS A 287 4.45 -3.48 -19.05
CA CYS A 287 4.46 -3.12 -17.64
C CYS A 287 3.00 -2.89 -17.21
N THR A 288 2.49 -3.62 -16.21
CA THR A 288 1.09 -3.51 -15.74
C THR A 288 0.89 -2.44 -14.67
N ILE A 289 1.98 -1.85 -14.17
CA ILE A 289 1.92 -0.73 -13.24
C ILE A 289 1.17 0.47 -13.87
N PRO A 290 0.18 1.07 -13.18
CA PRO A 290 -0.63 2.14 -13.74
C PRO A 290 0.18 3.29 -14.34
N GLY A 291 -0.12 3.67 -15.59
CA GLY A 291 0.55 4.76 -16.29
C GLY A 291 1.86 4.37 -17.00
N HIS A 292 2.43 3.19 -16.70
CA HIS A 292 3.71 2.77 -17.28
C HIS A 292 3.56 2.29 -18.73
N LYS A 293 2.49 1.54 -19.05
CA LYS A 293 2.16 1.15 -20.43
C LYS A 293 1.94 2.37 -21.31
N GLU A 294 1.16 3.33 -20.83
CA GLU A 294 0.83 4.59 -21.52
C GLU A 294 2.08 5.47 -21.73
N SER A 295 3.09 5.32 -20.87
CA SER A 295 4.38 6.00 -20.97
C SER A 295 5.37 5.33 -21.94
N GLY A 296 4.99 4.21 -22.56
CA GLY A 296 5.79 3.52 -23.58
C GLY A 296 6.47 2.22 -23.13
N MET A 297 6.12 1.68 -21.96
CA MET A 297 6.63 0.38 -21.50
C MET A 297 5.90 -0.80 -22.16
N ILE A 298 6.12 -0.93 -23.47
CA ILE A 298 5.57 -1.99 -24.31
C ILE A 298 6.73 -2.59 -25.11
N GLY A 299 6.71 -3.91 -25.29
CA GLY A 299 7.61 -4.61 -26.19
C GLY A 299 6.96 -5.85 -26.80
N TRP A 300 7.69 -6.49 -27.72
CA TRP A 300 7.19 -7.64 -28.46
C TRP A 300 8.17 -8.81 -28.46
N ILE A 301 7.63 -10.01 -28.31
CA ILE A 301 8.33 -11.27 -28.49
C ILE A 301 7.83 -11.92 -29.77
N SER A 302 8.73 -12.19 -30.71
CA SER A 302 8.41 -13.02 -31.87
C SER A 302 8.88 -14.45 -31.60
N VAL A 303 7.96 -15.41 -31.56
CA VAL A 303 8.29 -16.83 -31.47
C VAL A 303 8.24 -17.43 -32.87
N VAL A 304 9.40 -17.88 -33.35
CA VAL A 304 9.62 -18.41 -34.71
C VAL A 304 10.12 -19.85 -34.70
#